data_AF-A0A844HN35-F1
#
_entry.id   AF-A0A844HN35-F1
#
_cell.length_a   1.000
_cell.length_b   1.000
_cell.length_c   1.000
_cell.angle_alpha   90.00
_cell.angle_beta   90.00
_cell.angle_gamma   90.00
#
_symmetry.space_group_name_H-M   'P 1'
#
loop_
_entity.id
_entity.type
_entity.pdbx_description
1 polymer ?
#
loop_
_entity_poly.entity_id
_entity_poly.type
_entity_poly.pdbx_seq_one_letter_code
_entity_poly.pdbx_strand_id
1 'polypeptide(L)'
;MLNPDLISATAPDADLPSVADVVVCSFHTPDDYYASAATRLRQSLDALGIAHHIVEVDKQPDEEWLEICRKKVPFLQSVCEANPDSKVFWIDVDCDVDYLPDFVRNFSADIIGFQRGFGHPLRIGYANNSRFWEPCFWGINTTAAARGFIADASAASATMTIRATDDYFFEEAWRKNADRLSFQVIPSNMLVGRADGAVAEARPFFYFGSSGNVATYKGIAQQHSRNKTGQTASGAPQVRSLTLRAARRVQSALPPRLAVPLRRLSDRAGLTDFLSPTPPAARQLSANSIYRIIHDAREGDADAVRTRIADVTSRRLMRGADKAVVNVAEAFLDYAAPVEGAQGDALRLLWWDKPYPGNYGDWLSPLIISSVSRRPIMFQRHDEIAAPPHLMSLGSIGRFAQASSILVGTGISRSDAGIDPGARFMSLRGPYTAAALREAGGPSVERFGDPAILLPRLFPTLRPASTNGRIALVRHFAHRNVALRLPEGVDEFSVLRSGREDILSLIRELHGYDAVLTSAMHVHITCQAYGLPVGLVTFEGFEDSVHGDGIKYRDYAAGVDLPERMPVSLGHDLRRRDLSNLIEQDRVGQAAMDSVHSALIDAIEAHDLALAEPRRRFAVAR
;
A
#
# COMPACT_ATOMS: atom_id res chain seq x y z
N MET A 1 -23.05 34.70 35.38
CA MET A 1 -22.75 34.34 36.79
C MET A 1 -23.37 32.97 37.03
N LEU A 2 -22.55 31.91 37.02
CA LEU A 2 -22.94 30.53 37.29
C LEU A 2 -22.21 30.08 38.57
N ASN A 3 -22.95 29.42 39.44
CA ASN A 3 -22.59 29.06 40.82
C ASN A 3 -21.51 27.96 40.87
N PRO A 4 -20.38 28.11 41.61
CA PRO A 4 -19.26 27.15 41.55
C PRO A 4 -19.24 26.07 42.64
N ASP A 5 -20.24 25.97 43.53
CA ASP A 5 -20.20 25.00 44.63
C ASP A 5 -21.05 23.76 44.37
N LEU A 6 -20.48 22.74 43.74
CA LEU A 6 -20.97 21.36 43.80
C LEU A 6 -19.90 20.34 43.33
N ILE A 7 -18.74 20.31 44.00
CA ILE A 7 -17.91 19.09 44.06
C ILE A 7 -17.35 18.98 45.48
N SER A 8 -18.03 18.19 46.32
CA SER A 8 -17.47 17.65 47.56
C SER A 8 -17.28 16.15 47.35
N ALA A 9 -16.05 15.70 47.48
CA ALA A 9 -15.64 14.31 47.40
C ALA A 9 -15.79 13.63 48.77
N THR A 10 -16.41 12.45 48.78
CA THR A 10 -16.04 11.32 49.65
C THR A 10 -16.65 10.03 49.07
N ALA A 11 -15.79 9.06 48.73
CA ALA A 11 -16.14 7.69 48.34
C ALA A 11 -16.71 6.90 49.54
N PRO A 12 -17.33 5.73 49.29
CA PRO A 12 -16.54 4.51 49.48
C PRO A 12 -16.69 3.50 48.33
N ASP A 13 -15.69 2.63 48.25
CA ASP A 13 -15.62 1.39 47.47
C ASP A 13 -16.98 0.85 47.01
N ALA A 14 -17.24 0.99 45.71
CA ALA A 14 -18.09 0.06 45.00
C ALA A 14 -17.14 -0.86 44.25
N ASP A 15 -17.13 -2.14 44.61
CA ASP A 15 -16.45 -3.23 43.92
C ASP A 15 -16.46 -3.00 42.40
N LEU A 16 -15.34 -2.50 41.88
CA LEU A 16 -15.03 -2.68 40.47
C LEU A 16 -14.90 -4.19 40.30
N PRO A 17 -15.66 -4.84 39.39
CA PRO A 17 -15.50 -6.26 39.15
C PRO A 17 -14.01 -6.52 38.89
N SER A 18 -13.42 -7.47 39.61
CA SER A 18 -12.04 -7.86 39.37
C SER A 18 -11.90 -8.09 37.87
N VAL A 19 -10.93 -7.40 37.25
CA VAL A 19 -10.72 -7.52 35.81
C VAL A 19 -10.53 -8.99 35.52
N ALA A 20 -11.47 -9.62 34.80
CA ALA A 20 -11.35 -11.02 34.44
C ALA A 20 -10.02 -11.20 33.71
N ASP A 21 -9.13 -12.00 34.30
CA ASP A 21 -7.81 -12.24 33.75
C ASP A 21 -7.93 -12.81 32.32
N VAL A 22 -7.00 -12.42 31.46
CA VAL A 22 -6.93 -12.91 30.08
C VAL A 22 -5.87 -14.00 30.00
N VAL A 23 -6.25 -15.13 29.42
CA VAL A 23 -5.32 -16.23 29.09
C VAL A 23 -5.28 -16.39 27.58
N VAL A 24 -4.08 -16.31 27.00
CA VAL A 24 -3.86 -16.59 25.57
C VAL A 24 -3.35 -18.01 25.40
N CYS A 25 -3.96 -18.79 24.53
CA CYS A 25 -3.54 -20.16 24.25
C CYS A 25 -3.28 -20.40 22.78
N SER A 26 -2.38 -21.35 22.53
CA SER A 26 -2.00 -21.81 21.20
C SER A 26 -1.32 -23.18 21.31
N PHE A 27 -1.07 -23.83 20.19
CA PHE A 27 -0.14 -24.95 20.14
C PHE A 27 0.74 -24.89 18.90
N HIS A 28 1.84 -25.64 18.91
CA HIS A 28 2.69 -25.85 17.75
C HIS A 28 3.08 -27.31 17.58
N THR A 29 3.38 -27.69 16.35
CA THR A 29 4.10 -28.92 16.03
C THR A 29 5.61 -28.74 16.27
N PRO A 30 6.39 -29.83 16.36
CA PRO A 30 7.81 -29.76 16.68
C PRO A 30 8.71 -29.28 15.53
N ASP A 31 8.16 -29.00 14.34
CA ASP A 31 8.98 -28.49 13.23
C ASP A 31 9.51 -27.09 13.51
N ASP A 32 10.71 -26.83 12.96
CA ASP A 32 11.49 -25.62 13.23
C ASP A 32 10.70 -24.32 13.00
N TYR A 33 9.82 -24.29 11.99
CA TYR A 33 9.01 -23.12 11.67
C TYR A 33 8.03 -22.82 12.81
N TYR A 34 7.19 -23.77 13.20
CA TYR A 34 6.17 -23.57 14.23
C TYR A 34 6.77 -23.50 15.65
N ALA A 35 7.86 -24.22 15.93
CA ALA A 35 8.60 -24.09 17.19
C ALA A 35 9.23 -22.69 17.35
N SER A 36 9.82 -22.16 16.28
CA SER A 36 10.33 -20.78 16.26
C SER A 36 9.20 -19.76 16.41
N ALA A 37 8.05 -20.00 15.78
CA ALA A 37 6.87 -19.14 15.90
C ALA A 37 6.32 -19.11 17.34
N ALA A 38 6.21 -20.28 17.98
CA ALA A 38 5.79 -20.39 19.36
C ALA A 38 6.73 -19.64 20.31
N THR A 39 8.03 -19.75 20.10
CA THR A 39 9.03 -19.02 20.89
C THR A 39 8.86 -17.50 20.76
N ARG A 40 8.61 -16.99 19.54
CA ARG A 40 8.35 -15.57 19.32
C ARG A 40 7.07 -15.11 20.02
N LEU A 41 5.99 -15.87 19.89
CA LEU A 41 4.70 -15.55 20.50
C LEU A 41 4.79 -15.55 22.04
N ARG A 42 5.45 -16.54 22.65
CA ARG A 42 5.70 -16.59 24.10
C ARG A 42 6.41 -15.31 24.57
N GLN A 43 7.50 -14.94 23.89
CA GLN A 43 8.24 -13.72 24.22
C GLN A 43 7.40 -12.45 24.12
N SER A 44 6.54 -12.32 23.09
CA SER A 44 5.63 -11.18 22.95
C SER A 44 4.61 -11.13 24.10
N LEU A 45 4.02 -12.27 24.47
CA LEU A 45 3.03 -12.34 25.54
C LEU A 45 3.65 -12.12 26.93
N ASP A 46 4.84 -12.67 27.18
CA ASP A 46 5.62 -12.46 28.40
C ASP A 46 5.96 -10.96 28.58
N ALA A 47 6.40 -10.29 27.50
CA ALA A 47 6.69 -8.86 27.52
C ALA A 47 5.45 -8.00 27.81
N LEU A 48 4.25 -8.49 27.45
CA LEU A 48 2.97 -7.84 27.72
C LEU A 48 2.38 -8.19 29.08
N GLY A 49 3.00 -9.10 29.84
CA GLY A 49 2.46 -9.62 31.09
C GLY A 49 1.13 -10.37 30.91
N ILE A 50 0.92 -10.99 29.74
CA ILE A 50 -0.30 -11.74 29.45
C ILE A 50 -0.04 -13.21 29.75
N ALA A 51 -0.85 -13.80 30.65
CA ALA A 51 -0.79 -15.22 30.94
C ALA A 51 -1.03 -16.05 29.66
N HIS A 52 -0.20 -17.08 29.44
CA HIS A 52 -0.33 -17.90 28.24
C HIS A 52 -0.17 -19.40 28.48
N HIS A 53 -0.83 -20.17 27.63
CA HIS A 53 -0.75 -21.63 27.57
C HIS A 53 -0.43 -22.05 26.13
N ILE A 54 0.86 -22.06 25.81
CA ILE A 54 1.38 -22.44 24.49
C ILE A 54 2.13 -23.75 24.61
N VAL A 55 1.56 -24.83 24.06
CA VAL A 55 2.11 -26.19 24.20
C VAL A 55 2.61 -26.74 22.87
N GLU A 56 3.59 -27.64 22.94
CA GLU A 56 3.95 -28.49 21.82
C GLU A 56 2.96 -29.66 21.74
N VAL A 57 2.53 -30.02 20.54
CA VAL A 57 1.70 -31.20 20.29
C VAL A 57 2.44 -32.18 19.38
N ASP A 58 2.43 -33.44 19.78
CA ASP A 58 3.01 -34.52 18.98
C ASP A 58 2.30 -34.61 17.63
N LYS A 59 3.10 -34.69 16.57
CA LYS A 59 2.65 -34.97 15.21
C LYS A 59 3.08 -36.39 14.84
N GLN A 60 2.12 -37.29 14.66
CA GLN A 60 2.45 -38.65 14.20
C GLN A 60 2.94 -38.63 12.73
N PRO A 61 3.79 -39.58 12.30
CA PRO A 61 4.39 -39.56 10.96
C PRO A 61 3.36 -39.51 9.81
N ASP A 62 2.20 -40.14 10.00
CA ASP A 62 1.11 -40.21 9.03
C ASP A 62 -0.03 -39.21 9.33
N GLU A 63 0.12 -38.38 10.37
CA GLU A 63 -0.93 -37.45 10.79
C GLU A 63 -1.04 -36.28 9.82
N GLU A 64 -2.23 -36.16 9.22
CA GLU A 64 -2.48 -35.14 8.22
C GLU A 64 -2.64 -33.75 8.87
N TRP A 65 -2.33 -32.70 8.10
CA TRP A 65 -2.49 -31.31 8.57
C TRP A 65 -3.91 -30.99 9.07
N LEU A 66 -4.95 -31.60 8.47
CA LEU A 66 -6.34 -31.43 8.89
C LEU A 66 -6.61 -31.98 10.29
N GLU A 67 -5.96 -33.09 10.64
CA GLU A 67 -6.09 -33.74 11.94
C GLU A 67 -5.42 -32.91 13.03
N ILE A 68 -4.26 -32.31 12.70
CA ILE A 68 -3.56 -31.36 13.57
C ILE A 68 -4.42 -30.12 13.81
N CYS A 69 -4.99 -29.52 12.75
CA CYS A 69 -5.90 -28.38 12.91
C CYS A 69 -7.09 -28.74 13.81
N ARG A 70 -7.70 -29.93 13.64
CA ARG A 70 -8.83 -30.39 14.45
C ARG A 70 -8.51 -30.45 15.95
N LYS A 71 -7.27 -30.72 16.37
CA LYS A 71 -6.85 -30.73 17.79
C LYS A 71 -7.09 -29.39 18.51
N LYS A 72 -7.22 -28.28 17.78
CA LYS A 72 -7.50 -26.94 18.32
C LYS A 72 -8.80 -26.85 19.08
N VAL A 73 -9.82 -27.56 18.65
CA VAL A 73 -11.14 -27.49 19.26
C VAL A 73 -11.15 -28.07 20.67
N PRO A 74 -10.75 -29.34 20.91
CA PRO A 74 -10.69 -29.91 22.26
C PRO A 74 -9.61 -29.25 23.13
N PHE A 75 -8.49 -28.81 22.55
CA PHE A 75 -7.47 -28.06 23.28
C PHE A 75 -8.02 -26.76 23.86
N LEU A 76 -8.68 -25.94 23.02
CA LEU A 76 -9.26 -24.67 23.46
C LEU A 76 -10.36 -24.88 24.53
N GLN A 77 -11.16 -25.94 24.41
CA GLN A 77 -12.11 -26.31 25.47
C GLN A 77 -11.38 -26.60 26.79
N SER A 78 -10.32 -27.41 26.77
CA SER A 78 -9.60 -27.78 27.99
C SER A 78 -8.99 -26.56 28.71
N VAL A 79 -8.51 -25.57 27.95
CA VAL A 79 -8.02 -24.31 28.52
C VAL A 79 -9.16 -23.50 29.14
N CYS A 80 -10.33 -23.48 28.50
CA CYS A 80 -11.53 -22.85 29.06
C CYS A 80 -11.98 -23.51 30.38
N GLU A 81 -11.92 -24.84 30.47
CA GLU A 81 -12.27 -25.59 31.68
C GLU A 81 -11.27 -25.39 32.82
N ALA A 82 -9.98 -25.30 32.48
CA ALA A 82 -8.92 -25.01 33.45
C ALA A 82 -8.92 -23.56 33.96
N ASN A 83 -9.55 -22.63 33.23
CA ASN A 83 -9.59 -21.20 33.56
C ASN A 83 -11.03 -20.67 33.55
N PRO A 84 -11.89 -21.10 34.49
CA PRO A 84 -13.33 -20.79 34.46
C PRO A 84 -13.61 -19.29 34.55
N ASP A 85 -12.83 -18.57 35.34
CA ASP A 85 -13.00 -17.13 35.64
C ASP A 85 -12.22 -16.21 34.69
N SER A 86 -11.49 -16.76 33.73
CA SER A 86 -10.66 -16.00 32.78
C SER A 86 -11.23 -16.01 31.38
N LYS A 87 -11.10 -14.89 30.66
CA LYS A 87 -11.40 -14.85 29.23
C LYS A 87 -10.27 -15.55 28.49
N VAL A 88 -10.61 -16.48 27.61
CA VAL A 88 -9.62 -17.31 26.90
C VAL A 88 -9.54 -16.87 25.46
N PHE A 89 -8.36 -16.46 25.01
CA PHE A 89 -8.08 -16.14 23.63
C PHE A 89 -7.32 -17.29 22.98
N TRP A 90 -7.74 -17.65 21.77
CA TRP A 90 -6.88 -18.42 20.88
C TRP A 90 -6.18 -17.48 19.91
N ILE A 91 -4.91 -17.76 19.67
CA ILE A 91 -4.10 -17.16 18.61
C ILE A 91 -3.39 -18.28 17.84
N ASP A 92 -3.45 -18.25 16.51
CA ASP A 92 -2.63 -19.18 15.72
C ASP A 92 -1.14 -18.91 15.99
N VAL A 93 -0.33 -19.95 16.11
CA VAL A 93 1.04 -19.83 16.63
C VAL A 93 1.99 -19.04 15.72
N ASP A 94 1.65 -18.91 14.43
CA ASP A 94 2.35 -18.09 13.45
C ASP A 94 1.83 -16.64 13.37
N CYS A 95 0.82 -16.30 14.17
CA CYS A 95 0.36 -14.94 14.42
C CYS A 95 1.02 -14.36 15.68
N ASP A 96 0.81 -13.06 15.93
CA ASP A 96 1.33 -12.41 17.14
C ASP A 96 0.55 -11.14 17.48
N VAL A 97 0.83 -10.61 18.67
CA VAL A 97 0.26 -9.36 19.18
C VAL A 97 1.35 -8.41 19.66
N ASP A 98 1.18 -7.14 19.34
CA ASP A 98 2.09 -6.07 19.77
C ASP A 98 1.65 -5.42 21.08
N TYR A 99 0.33 -5.35 21.30
CA TYR A 99 -0.33 -5.02 22.56
C TYR A 99 -1.73 -5.63 22.55
N LEU A 100 -2.47 -5.55 23.67
CA LEU A 100 -3.88 -5.97 23.71
C LEU A 100 -4.79 -4.77 24.03
N PRO A 101 -5.57 -4.25 23.06
CA PRO A 101 -6.44 -3.10 23.29
C PRO A 101 -7.49 -3.34 24.37
N ASP A 102 -7.88 -2.30 25.12
CA ASP A 102 -8.87 -2.43 26.20
C ASP A 102 -10.21 -2.98 25.72
N PHE A 103 -10.68 -2.59 24.52
CA PHE A 103 -11.93 -3.12 23.97
C PHE A 103 -11.84 -4.61 23.60
N VAL A 104 -10.62 -5.12 23.36
CA VAL A 104 -10.36 -6.55 23.12
C VAL A 104 -10.23 -7.27 24.45
N ARG A 105 -9.42 -6.76 25.38
CA ARG A 105 -9.23 -7.32 26.73
C ARG A 105 -10.55 -7.39 27.51
N ASN A 106 -11.33 -6.32 27.47
CA ASN A 106 -12.53 -6.12 28.27
C ASN A 106 -13.83 -6.36 27.47
N PHE A 107 -13.77 -7.11 26.37
CA PHE A 107 -14.97 -7.39 25.56
C PHE A 107 -16.10 -8.00 26.40
N SER A 108 -17.34 -7.57 26.15
CA SER A 108 -18.51 -7.97 26.92
C SER A 108 -19.38 -9.03 26.22
N ALA A 109 -19.21 -9.19 24.90
CA ALA A 109 -19.89 -10.22 24.13
C ALA A 109 -19.46 -11.64 24.56
N ASP A 110 -20.21 -12.65 24.17
CA ASP A 110 -19.86 -14.05 24.43
C ASP A 110 -18.57 -14.43 23.69
N ILE A 111 -18.41 -13.90 22.47
CA ILE A 111 -17.23 -14.12 21.63
C ILE A 111 -16.78 -12.82 20.95
N ILE A 112 -15.48 -12.61 20.80
CA ILE A 112 -14.89 -11.51 20.03
C ILE A 112 -13.96 -12.08 18.95
N GLY A 113 -13.92 -11.47 17.76
CA GLY A 113 -12.96 -11.88 16.73
C GLY A 113 -13.04 -11.05 15.44
N PHE A 114 -12.16 -11.35 14.49
CA PHE A 114 -12.23 -10.74 13.17
C PHE A 114 -13.32 -11.39 12.31
N GLN A 115 -13.92 -10.60 11.41
CA GLN A 115 -14.74 -11.15 10.33
C GLN A 115 -13.87 -11.99 9.37
N ARG A 116 -14.43 -13.07 8.82
CA ARG A 116 -13.78 -13.90 7.80
C ARG A 116 -13.13 -13.06 6.68
N GLY A 117 -11.86 -13.34 6.42
CA GLY A 117 -11.01 -12.66 5.43
C GLY A 117 -10.56 -11.27 5.84
N PHE A 118 -10.69 -10.92 7.12
CA PHE A 118 -10.49 -9.58 7.67
C PHE A 118 -11.32 -8.52 6.92
N GLY A 119 -12.54 -8.90 6.53
CA GLY A 119 -13.40 -8.14 5.63
C GLY A 119 -13.85 -6.78 6.17
N HIS A 120 -14.32 -5.91 5.28
CA HIS A 120 -15.00 -4.69 5.67
C HIS A 120 -16.39 -5.02 6.25
N PRO A 121 -16.84 -4.38 7.35
CA PRO A 121 -18.12 -4.70 8.01
C PRO A 121 -19.36 -4.67 7.08
N LEU A 122 -19.35 -3.83 6.04
CA LEU A 122 -20.39 -3.82 4.99
C LEU A 122 -20.52 -5.14 4.19
N ARG A 123 -19.57 -6.07 4.35
CA ARG A 123 -19.60 -7.41 3.74
C ARG A 123 -19.81 -8.51 4.78
N ILE A 124 -20.22 -8.17 6.00
CA ILE A 124 -20.47 -9.14 7.07
C ILE A 124 -21.62 -10.09 6.72
N GLY A 125 -21.60 -11.28 7.33
CA GLY A 125 -22.68 -12.26 7.24
C GLY A 125 -22.57 -13.27 6.09
N TYR A 126 -23.49 -14.24 6.11
CA TYR A 126 -23.46 -15.44 5.26
C TYR A 126 -23.80 -15.20 3.78
N ALA A 127 -24.23 -13.99 3.41
CA ALA A 127 -24.45 -13.63 2.00
C ALA A 127 -23.13 -13.58 1.21
N ASN A 128 -22.03 -13.21 1.87
CA ASN A 128 -20.73 -12.99 1.24
C ASN A 128 -19.74 -14.15 1.47
N ASN A 129 -19.82 -14.80 2.63
CA ASN A 129 -18.91 -15.86 3.04
C ASN A 129 -19.68 -17.07 3.57
N SER A 130 -19.12 -18.27 3.41
CA SER A 130 -19.70 -19.48 4.01
C SER A 130 -19.50 -19.56 5.53
N ARG A 131 -18.60 -18.73 6.07
CA ARG A 131 -18.19 -18.67 7.47
C ARG A 131 -18.24 -17.24 7.97
N PHE A 132 -18.53 -17.07 9.26
CA PHE A 132 -18.75 -15.74 9.83
C PHE A 132 -17.45 -15.05 10.25
N TRP A 133 -16.60 -15.75 10.99
CA TRP A 133 -15.38 -15.29 11.63
C TRP A 133 -14.09 -15.86 11.04
N GLU A 134 -12.99 -15.16 11.31
CA GLU A 134 -11.63 -15.62 11.03
C GLU A 134 -11.07 -16.40 12.24
N PRO A 135 -10.74 -17.69 12.10
CA PRO A 135 -10.37 -18.54 13.23
C PRO A 135 -8.94 -18.35 13.73
N CYS A 136 -8.23 -17.27 13.37
CA CYS A 136 -6.82 -17.10 13.74
C CYS A 136 -6.60 -16.29 15.02
N PHE A 137 -7.57 -15.47 15.42
CA PHE A 137 -7.54 -14.68 16.66
C PHE A 137 -8.96 -14.35 17.10
N TRP A 138 -9.32 -14.84 18.28
CA TRP A 138 -10.65 -14.69 18.85
C TRP A 138 -10.66 -15.01 20.34
N GLY A 139 -11.59 -14.41 21.08
CA GLY A 139 -11.72 -14.53 22.53
C GLY A 139 -13.06 -15.13 22.94
N ILE A 140 -13.03 -16.05 23.88
CA ILE A 140 -14.19 -16.74 24.47
C ILE A 140 -14.38 -16.20 25.89
N ASN A 141 -15.58 -15.67 26.15
CA ASN A 141 -15.91 -15.08 27.45
C ASN A 141 -16.21 -16.18 28.50
N THR A 142 -16.37 -15.76 29.75
CA THR A 142 -16.71 -16.63 30.89
C THR A 142 -18.20 -16.96 30.97
N THR A 143 -19.02 -16.42 30.06
CA THR A 143 -20.48 -16.63 30.05
C THR A 143 -20.83 -18.09 29.77
N ALA A 144 -21.94 -18.56 30.34
CA ALA A 144 -22.42 -19.93 30.09
C ALA A 144 -22.67 -20.21 28.60
N ALA A 145 -23.10 -19.21 27.83
CA ALA A 145 -23.30 -19.34 26.39
C ALA A 145 -21.98 -19.51 25.63
N ALA A 146 -20.95 -18.72 25.93
CA ALA A 146 -19.62 -18.84 25.34
C ALA A 146 -18.97 -20.19 25.67
N ARG A 147 -19.08 -20.64 26.93
CA ARG A 147 -18.56 -21.94 27.37
C ARG A 147 -19.34 -23.12 26.76
N GLY A 148 -20.66 -22.98 26.63
CA GLY A 148 -21.50 -23.96 25.94
C GLY A 148 -21.16 -24.10 24.45
N PHE A 149 -20.86 -22.97 23.79
CA PHE A 149 -20.39 -22.95 22.40
C PHE A 149 -19.12 -23.77 22.20
N ILE A 150 -18.08 -23.58 23.03
CA ILE A 150 -16.81 -24.31 22.85
C ILE A 150 -16.95 -25.79 23.19
N ALA A 151 -17.77 -26.13 24.18
CA ALA A 151 -18.10 -27.52 24.51
C ALA A 151 -18.83 -28.22 23.35
N ASP A 152 -19.79 -27.54 22.72
CA ASP A 152 -20.49 -28.05 21.54
C ASP A 152 -19.55 -28.25 20.34
N ALA A 153 -18.62 -27.31 20.12
CA ALA A 153 -17.63 -27.44 19.06
C ALA A 153 -16.74 -28.67 19.29
N SER A 154 -16.29 -28.87 20.52
CA SER A 154 -15.45 -30.03 20.88
C SER A 154 -16.21 -31.34 20.74
N ALA A 155 -17.45 -31.41 21.21
CA ALA A 155 -18.32 -32.58 21.03
C ALA A 155 -18.53 -32.90 19.54
N ALA A 156 -18.76 -31.88 18.70
CA ALA A 156 -18.86 -32.05 17.25
C ALA A 156 -17.54 -32.57 16.65
N SER A 157 -16.40 -32.01 17.09
CA SER A 157 -15.07 -32.44 16.68
C SER A 157 -14.70 -33.85 17.16
N ALA A 158 -15.38 -34.41 18.15
CA ALA A 158 -15.17 -35.79 18.59
C ALA A 158 -16.12 -36.79 17.88
N THR A 159 -17.35 -36.38 17.60
CA THR A 159 -18.42 -37.28 17.17
C THR A 159 -18.66 -37.30 15.65
N MET A 160 -18.40 -36.20 14.94
CA MET A 160 -18.67 -36.13 13.51
C MET A 160 -17.55 -36.85 12.72
N THR A 161 -17.95 -37.68 11.75
CA THR A 161 -17.03 -38.43 10.87
C THR A 161 -16.48 -37.61 9.70
N ILE A 162 -16.87 -36.34 9.60
CA ILE A 162 -16.47 -35.43 8.52
C ILE A 162 -14.97 -35.11 8.56
N ARG A 163 -14.35 -35.03 7.38
CA ARG A 163 -12.97 -34.54 7.20
C ARG A 163 -12.96 -33.02 7.02
N ALA A 164 -12.81 -32.31 8.13
CA ALA A 164 -12.78 -30.86 8.16
C ALA A 164 -11.77 -30.32 9.18
N THR A 165 -11.36 -29.07 9.00
CA THR A 165 -10.54 -28.30 9.93
C THR A 165 -11.35 -27.81 11.13
N ASP A 166 -10.66 -27.31 12.16
CA ASP A 166 -11.21 -26.68 13.36
C ASP A 166 -12.34 -25.68 13.07
N ASP A 167 -12.15 -24.84 12.05
CA ASP A 167 -13.08 -23.79 11.69
C ASP A 167 -14.46 -24.29 11.25
N TYR A 168 -14.57 -25.54 10.77
CA TYR A 168 -15.85 -26.16 10.48
C TYR A 168 -16.63 -26.46 11.76
N PHE A 169 -15.97 -27.03 12.77
CA PHE A 169 -16.61 -27.41 14.02
C PHE A 169 -17.00 -26.19 14.85
N PHE A 170 -16.17 -25.14 14.84
CA PHE A 170 -16.55 -23.84 15.41
C PHE A 170 -17.76 -23.24 14.70
N GLU A 171 -17.82 -23.32 13.38
CA GLU A 171 -18.96 -22.83 12.60
C GLU A 171 -20.24 -23.63 12.87
N GLU A 172 -20.17 -24.96 13.04
CA GLU A 172 -21.33 -25.79 13.43
C GLU A 172 -21.85 -25.43 14.82
N ALA A 173 -20.95 -25.29 15.81
CA ALA A 173 -21.33 -24.86 17.15
C ALA A 173 -21.92 -23.45 17.16
N TRP A 174 -21.39 -22.56 16.32
CA TRP A 174 -21.94 -21.21 16.16
C TRP A 174 -23.35 -21.26 15.59
N ARG A 175 -23.58 -22.02 14.52
CA ARG A 175 -24.91 -22.18 13.91
C ARG A 175 -25.93 -22.78 14.88
N LYS A 176 -25.53 -23.74 15.69
CA LYS A 176 -26.38 -24.34 16.74
C LYS A 176 -26.78 -23.32 17.82
N ASN A 177 -25.88 -22.42 18.16
CA ASN A 177 -26.03 -21.50 19.30
C ASN A 177 -26.34 -20.04 18.88
N ALA A 178 -26.46 -19.75 17.59
CA ALA A 178 -26.49 -18.38 17.03
C ALA A 178 -27.61 -17.49 17.60
N ASP A 179 -28.77 -18.07 17.94
CA ASP A 179 -29.90 -17.32 18.50
C ASP A 179 -29.64 -16.81 19.94
N ARG A 180 -28.55 -17.27 20.57
CA ARG A 180 -28.24 -17.04 21.99
C ARG A 180 -26.85 -16.43 22.22
N LEU A 181 -26.03 -16.35 21.17
CA LEU A 181 -24.67 -15.83 21.25
C LEU A 181 -24.62 -14.38 20.77
N SER A 182 -23.93 -13.55 21.54
CA SER A 182 -23.48 -12.23 21.12
C SER A 182 -22.06 -12.31 20.55
N PHE A 183 -21.78 -11.47 19.54
CA PHE A 183 -20.46 -11.40 18.91
C PHE A 183 -19.97 -9.96 18.77
N GLN A 184 -18.75 -9.72 19.22
CA GLN A 184 -18.06 -8.45 19.03
C GLN A 184 -17.08 -8.56 17.85
N VAL A 185 -17.24 -7.68 16.85
CA VAL A 185 -16.36 -7.64 15.67
C VAL A 185 -15.12 -6.82 15.98
N ILE A 186 -13.93 -7.39 15.78
CA ILE A 186 -12.68 -6.62 15.76
C ILE A 186 -12.59 -5.89 14.41
N PRO A 187 -12.44 -4.55 14.40
CA PRO A 187 -12.29 -3.79 13.16
C PRO A 187 -11.11 -4.26 12.31
N SER A 188 -11.27 -4.36 11.00
CA SER A 188 -10.22 -4.87 10.09
C SER A 188 -8.98 -3.99 9.98
N ASN A 189 -9.05 -2.73 10.41
CA ASN A 189 -7.88 -1.85 10.53
C ASN A 189 -7.00 -2.17 11.75
N MET A 190 -7.42 -3.07 12.65
CA MET A 190 -6.60 -3.57 13.76
C MET A 190 -5.59 -4.65 13.34
N LEU A 191 -5.68 -5.12 12.09
CA LEU A 191 -4.71 -6.01 11.46
C LEU A 191 -3.54 -5.19 10.87
N VAL A 192 -2.32 -5.51 11.30
CA VAL A 192 -1.09 -4.91 10.78
C VAL A 192 -1.00 -5.17 9.27
N GLY A 193 -0.76 -4.12 8.47
CA GLY A 193 -0.72 -4.22 7.00
C GLY A 193 -2.08 -4.10 6.28
N ARG A 194 -3.19 -3.82 6.99
CA ARG A 194 -4.49 -3.48 6.35
C ARG A 194 -5.04 -2.10 6.67
N ALA A 195 -4.40 -1.34 7.57
CA ALA A 195 -4.78 0.04 7.81
C ALA A 195 -4.41 0.91 6.58
N ASP A 196 -5.41 1.28 5.77
CA ASP A 196 -5.25 2.32 4.75
C ASP A 196 -5.10 3.68 5.47
N GLY A 197 -3.86 4.05 5.80
CA GLY A 197 -3.39 5.43 6.05
C GLY A 197 -3.93 6.15 7.31
N ALA A 198 -3.00 6.80 8.04
CA ALA A 198 -3.07 8.10 8.72
C ALA A 198 -4.32 8.57 9.50
N VAL A 199 -5.37 7.77 9.70
CA VAL A 199 -6.64 8.19 10.33
C VAL A 199 -7.17 7.15 11.32
N ALA A 200 -6.36 6.17 11.73
CA ALA A 200 -6.70 5.37 12.89
C ALA A 200 -5.98 5.97 14.10
N GLU A 201 -6.74 6.63 14.98
CA GLU A 201 -6.26 7.00 16.32
C GLU A 201 -5.76 5.76 17.11
N ALA A 202 -6.19 4.56 16.70
CA ALA A 202 -5.78 3.29 17.26
C ALA A 202 -4.73 2.57 16.39
N ARG A 203 -3.57 2.28 16.99
CA ARG A 203 -2.49 1.45 16.42
C ARG A 203 -3.00 0.03 16.14
N PRO A 204 -2.73 -0.59 14.98
CA PRO A 204 -3.05 -2.01 14.78
C PRO A 204 -2.27 -2.87 15.78
N PHE A 205 -2.90 -3.89 16.34
CA PHE A 205 -2.29 -4.72 17.38
C PHE A 205 -1.99 -6.16 16.92
N PHE A 206 -2.72 -6.66 15.90
CA PHE A 206 -2.68 -8.06 15.51
C PHE A 206 -1.84 -8.28 14.25
N TYR A 207 -0.89 -9.20 14.32
CA TYR A 207 -0.06 -9.65 13.20
C TYR A 207 -0.53 -11.02 12.71
N PHE A 208 -0.93 -11.12 11.45
CA PHE A 208 -1.31 -12.38 10.83
C PHE A 208 -0.12 -13.01 10.10
N GLY A 209 0.20 -14.26 10.42
CA GLY A 209 1.30 -15.02 9.82
C GLY A 209 1.09 -15.36 8.35
N SER A 210 2.18 -15.52 7.61
CA SER A 210 2.17 -16.09 6.26
C SER A 210 2.07 -17.62 6.35
N SER A 211 0.86 -18.16 6.45
CA SER A 211 0.63 -19.60 6.60
C SER A 211 1.30 -20.40 5.46
N GLY A 212 2.37 -21.15 5.76
CA GLY A 212 3.21 -21.84 4.77
C GLY A 212 2.51 -22.97 3.97
N ASN A 213 1.35 -23.47 4.42
CA ASN A 213 0.74 -24.70 3.87
C ASN A 213 -0.68 -24.54 3.30
N VAL A 214 -1.35 -23.40 3.47
CA VAL A 214 -2.77 -23.22 3.09
C VAL A 214 -2.99 -23.32 1.57
N ALA A 215 -2.00 -22.97 0.76
CA ALA A 215 -2.10 -23.04 -0.70
C ALA A 215 -2.10 -24.49 -1.24
N THR A 216 -1.47 -25.43 -0.53
CA THR A 216 -1.22 -26.80 -1.00
C THR A 216 -2.43 -27.72 -0.78
N TYR A 217 -3.28 -27.43 0.22
CA TYR A 217 -4.41 -28.30 0.62
C TYR A 217 -5.80 -27.71 0.36
N LYS A 218 -5.86 -26.59 -0.38
CA LYS A 218 -7.11 -25.92 -0.76
C LYS A 218 -7.86 -26.75 -1.79
N GLY A 219 -8.74 -27.64 -1.32
CA GLY A 219 -9.56 -28.55 -2.15
C GLY A 219 -9.78 -29.94 -1.57
N ILE A 220 -9.04 -30.32 -0.51
CA ILE A 220 -9.13 -31.64 0.14
C ILE A 220 -10.02 -31.59 1.40
N ALA A 221 -10.06 -30.44 2.08
CA ALA A 221 -10.90 -30.22 3.26
C ALA A 221 -12.35 -29.90 2.90
N GLN A 222 -13.32 -30.53 3.58
CA GLN A 222 -14.73 -30.20 3.40
C GLN A 222 -15.05 -28.82 3.99
N GLN A 223 -15.81 -28.02 3.25
CA GLN A 223 -16.24 -26.68 3.64
C GLN A 223 -17.75 -26.54 3.50
N HIS A 224 -18.38 -25.69 4.31
CA HIS A 224 -19.78 -25.30 4.12
C HIS A 224 -19.99 -24.69 2.73
N SER A 225 -20.94 -25.23 1.97
CA SER A 225 -21.35 -24.69 0.68
C SER A 225 -22.26 -23.47 0.86
N ARG A 226 -22.08 -22.42 0.05
CA ARG A 226 -23.02 -21.28 0.01
C ARG A 226 -24.41 -21.76 -0.38
N ASN A 227 -25.44 -21.28 0.33
CA ASN A 227 -26.82 -21.36 -0.14
C ASN A 227 -26.93 -20.60 -1.47
N LYS A 228 -27.15 -21.34 -2.56
CA LYS A 228 -27.41 -20.77 -3.88
C LYS A 228 -28.88 -20.38 -3.97
N THR A 229 -29.23 -19.19 -3.48
CA THR A 229 -30.44 -18.50 -3.91
C THR A 229 -30.05 -17.27 -4.71
N GLY A 230 -30.23 -17.40 -6.03
CA GLY A 230 -30.43 -16.34 -7.01
C GLY A 230 -29.40 -15.20 -7.05
N GLN A 231 -28.41 -15.30 -7.94
CA GLN A 231 -28.07 -14.22 -8.86
C GLN A 231 -27.12 -14.70 -9.96
N THR A 232 -27.37 -14.15 -11.15
CA THR A 232 -26.83 -14.51 -12.46
C THR A 232 -25.31 -14.34 -12.52
N ALA A 233 -24.67 -15.31 -13.17
CA ALA A 233 -23.23 -15.38 -13.35
C ALA A 233 -22.70 -14.20 -14.18
N SER A 234 -21.77 -13.45 -13.61
CA SER A 234 -20.75 -12.72 -14.39
C SER A 234 -19.43 -13.48 -14.26
N GLY A 235 -18.79 -13.69 -15.42
CA GLY A 235 -17.72 -14.65 -15.65
C GLY A 235 -16.44 -14.44 -14.83
N ALA A 236 -15.77 -15.55 -14.57
CA ALA A 236 -14.71 -15.75 -13.59
C ALA A 236 -13.39 -14.95 -13.83
N PRO A 237 -12.66 -14.55 -12.76
CA PRO A 237 -11.32 -13.97 -12.83
C PRO A 237 -10.19 -14.98 -13.12
N GLN A 238 -10.44 -16.28 -12.98
CA GLN A 238 -9.39 -17.31 -12.96
C GLN A 238 -8.82 -17.69 -14.34
N VAL A 239 -9.56 -17.49 -15.43
CA VAL A 239 -9.09 -17.83 -16.79
C VAL A 239 -8.08 -16.79 -17.32
N ARG A 240 -8.09 -15.57 -16.77
CA ARG A 240 -7.24 -14.45 -17.24
C ARG A 240 -5.79 -14.51 -16.76
N SER A 241 -5.49 -15.16 -15.63
CA SER A 241 -4.11 -15.24 -15.11
C SER A 241 -3.24 -16.29 -15.80
N LEU A 242 -3.85 -17.38 -16.29
CA LEU A 242 -3.17 -18.44 -17.04
C LEU A 242 -2.80 -17.99 -18.45
N THR A 243 -3.68 -17.27 -19.14
CA THR A 243 -3.41 -16.69 -20.47
C THR A 243 -2.32 -15.63 -20.42
N LEU A 244 -2.23 -14.84 -19.34
CA LEU A 244 -1.17 -13.86 -19.11
C LEU A 244 0.22 -14.50 -18.91
N ARG A 245 0.30 -15.65 -18.22
CA ARG A 245 1.56 -16.40 -18.04
C ARG A 245 2.03 -17.04 -19.34
N ALA A 246 1.10 -17.56 -20.15
CA ALA A 246 1.41 -18.10 -21.47
C ALA A 246 1.86 -17.01 -22.45
N ALA A 247 1.18 -15.86 -22.46
CA ALA A 247 1.56 -14.70 -23.26
C ALA A 247 2.96 -14.18 -22.90
N ARG A 248 3.29 -14.08 -21.60
CA ARG A 248 4.64 -13.69 -21.15
C ARG A 248 5.74 -14.65 -21.63
N ARG A 249 5.48 -15.98 -21.60
CA ARG A 249 6.44 -17.00 -22.07
C ARG A 249 6.68 -16.95 -23.59
N VAL A 250 5.63 -16.72 -24.36
CA VAL A 250 5.74 -16.59 -25.83
C VAL A 250 6.47 -15.29 -26.18
N GLN A 251 6.21 -14.21 -25.43
CA GLN A 251 6.79 -12.90 -25.66
C GLN A 251 8.25 -12.78 -25.18
N SER A 252 8.68 -13.58 -24.20
CA SER A 252 10.08 -13.70 -23.78
C SER A 252 10.93 -14.56 -24.73
N ALA A 253 10.31 -15.35 -25.60
CA ALA A 253 10.98 -16.20 -26.59
C ALA A 253 11.20 -15.50 -27.94
N LEU A 254 10.70 -14.26 -28.12
CA LEU A 254 10.86 -13.49 -29.35
C LEU A 254 12.21 -12.74 -29.37
N PRO A 255 12.89 -12.65 -30.53
CA PRO A 255 14.06 -11.81 -30.68
C PRO A 255 13.79 -10.34 -30.30
N PRO A 256 14.73 -9.62 -29.67
CA PRO A 256 14.52 -8.25 -29.19
C PRO A 256 13.96 -7.29 -30.25
N ARG A 257 14.39 -7.45 -31.51
CA ARG A 257 13.95 -6.63 -32.66
C ARG A 257 12.46 -6.76 -32.99
N LEU A 258 11.81 -7.87 -32.65
CA LEU A 258 10.38 -8.11 -32.91
C LEU A 258 9.51 -7.91 -31.66
N ALA A 259 10.09 -8.07 -30.47
CA ALA A 259 9.38 -7.92 -29.20
C ALA A 259 9.00 -6.46 -28.89
N VAL A 260 9.89 -5.51 -29.20
CA VAL A 260 9.67 -4.08 -28.86
C VAL A 260 8.50 -3.46 -29.63
N PRO A 261 8.35 -3.63 -30.96
CA PRO A 261 7.19 -3.11 -31.70
C PRO A 261 5.86 -3.77 -31.27
N LEU A 262 5.86 -5.09 -31.03
CA LEU A 262 4.67 -5.83 -30.62
C LEU A 262 4.22 -5.46 -29.20
N ARG A 263 5.15 -5.19 -28.28
CA ARG A 263 4.83 -4.66 -26.93
C ARG A 263 4.22 -3.26 -27.01
N ARG A 264 4.76 -2.36 -27.84
CA ARG A 264 4.14 -1.04 -28.08
C ARG A 264 2.70 -1.15 -28.59
N LEU A 265 2.41 -2.13 -29.45
CA LEU A 265 1.07 -2.39 -29.96
C LEU A 265 0.14 -2.97 -28.88
N SER A 266 0.66 -3.89 -28.07
CA SER A 266 -0.01 -4.50 -26.92
C SER A 266 -0.31 -3.50 -25.78
N ASP A 267 0.59 -2.55 -25.56
CA ASP A 267 0.46 -1.51 -24.54
C ASP A 267 -0.51 -0.40 -24.99
N ARG A 268 -0.52 -0.07 -26.29
CA ARG A 268 -1.61 0.73 -26.91
C ARG A 268 -2.98 0.06 -26.79
N ALA A 269 -3.02 -1.27 -26.60
CA ALA A 269 -4.24 -2.04 -26.38
C ALA A 269 -4.63 -2.22 -24.89
N GLY A 270 -3.96 -1.52 -23.96
CA GLY A 270 -4.45 -1.38 -22.57
C GLY A 270 -4.00 -2.45 -21.57
N LEU A 271 -2.95 -3.23 -21.86
CA LEU A 271 -2.46 -4.26 -20.92
C LEU A 271 -1.76 -3.69 -19.65
N THR A 272 -1.48 -2.39 -19.59
CA THR A 272 -0.99 -1.68 -18.39
C THR A 272 -2.08 -1.42 -17.34
N ASP A 273 -3.37 -1.61 -17.67
CA ASP A 273 -4.50 -1.49 -16.73
C ASP A 273 -4.50 -2.54 -15.61
N PHE A 274 -3.60 -3.54 -15.69
CA PHE A 274 -3.53 -4.65 -14.75
C PHE A 274 -2.89 -4.30 -13.39
N LEU A 275 -2.15 -3.18 -13.29
CA LEU A 275 -1.43 -2.79 -12.07
C LEU A 275 -2.07 -1.62 -11.30
N SER A 276 -3.04 -0.94 -11.92
CA SER A 276 -3.90 0.06 -11.28
C SER A 276 -5.13 0.20 -12.16
N PRO A 277 -6.33 -0.24 -11.76
CA PRO A 277 -7.50 -0.16 -12.61
C PRO A 277 -7.70 1.29 -13.05
N THR A 278 -7.64 1.51 -14.37
CA THR A 278 -7.95 2.82 -14.93
C THR A 278 -9.45 3.04 -14.81
N PRO A 279 -9.91 4.14 -14.17
CA PRO A 279 -11.33 4.44 -14.19
C PRO A 279 -11.76 4.54 -15.65
N PRO A 280 -12.95 4.02 -16.01
CA PRO A 280 -13.47 4.11 -17.36
C PRO A 280 -13.36 5.54 -17.89
N ALA A 281 -13.13 5.69 -19.21
CA ALA A 281 -13.14 7.01 -19.84
C ALA A 281 -14.42 7.78 -19.45
N ALA A 282 -14.37 9.11 -19.36
CA ALA A 282 -15.50 9.89 -18.84
C ALA A 282 -16.84 9.62 -19.55
N ARG A 283 -16.81 9.24 -20.83
CA ARG A 283 -17.98 8.84 -21.63
C ARG A 283 -18.64 7.52 -21.17
N GLN A 284 -17.90 6.68 -20.44
CA GLN A 284 -18.34 5.39 -19.90
C GLN A 284 -18.72 5.46 -18.40
N LEU A 285 -18.44 6.59 -17.74
CA LEU A 285 -18.80 6.78 -16.34
C LEU A 285 -20.27 7.19 -16.23
N SER A 286 -20.99 6.64 -15.25
CA SER A 286 -22.32 7.13 -14.92
C SER A 286 -22.25 8.59 -14.47
N ALA A 287 -23.33 9.34 -14.68
CA ALA A 287 -23.38 10.76 -14.31
C ALA A 287 -23.03 11.03 -12.84
N ASN A 288 -23.32 10.05 -11.96
CA ASN A 288 -23.12 10.07 -10.52
C ASN A 288 -21.76 9.47 -10.07
N SER A 289 -20.89 9.07 -10.99
CA SER A 289 -19.59 8.50 -10.62
C SER A 289 -18.67 9.57 -10.03
N ILE A 290 -18.14 9.31 -8.84
CA ILE A 290 -17.18 10.20 -8.17
C ILE A 290 -15.91 10.42 -9.01
N TYR A 291 -15.53 9.48 -9.87
CA TYR A 291 -14.37 9.61 -10.75
C TYR A 291 -14.51 10.69 -11.83
N ARG A 292 -15.73 11.20 -12.08
CA ARG A 292 -15.90 12.40 -12.94
C ARG A 292 -15.27 13.65 -12.33
N ILE A 293 -15.14 13.71 -11.01
CA ILE A 293 -14.44 14.80 -10.31
C ILE A 293 -12.99 14.89 -10.77
N ILE A 294 -12.29 13.75 -10.91
CA ILE A 294 -10.91 13.73 -11.42
C ILE A 294 -10.83 14.20 -12.86
N HIS A 295 -11.79 13.80 -13.70
CA HIS A 295 -11.81 14.21 -15.10
C HIS A 295 -11.90 15.74 -15.22
N ASP A 296 -12.87 16.35 -14.53
CA ASP A 296 -13.06 17.80 -14.59
C ASP A 296 -11.88 18.55 -13.96
N ALA A 297 -11.27 17.99 -12.91
CA ALA A 297 -10.06 18.54 -12.31
C ALA A 297 -8.84 18.50 -13.24
N ARG A 298 -8.66 17.41 -14.01
CA ARG A 298 -7.58 17.31 -15.01
C ARG A 298 -7.71 18.35 -16.13
N GLU A 299 -8.94 18.78 -16.44
CA GLU A 299 -9.24 19.86 -17.38
C GLU A 299 -9.23 21.25 -16.73
N GLY A 300 -9.00 21.35 -15.41
CA GLY A 300 -8.94 22.62 -14.69
C GLY A 300 -10.31 23.25 -14.38
N ASP A 301 -11.41 22.52 -14.54
CA ASP A 301 -12.77 23.03 -14.32
C ASP A 301 -13.15 23.02 -12.84
N ALA A 302 -12.70 24.06 -12.12
CA ALA A 302 -12.94 24.21 -10.69
C ALA A 302 -14.43 24.31 -10.31
N ASP A 303 -15.26 24.91 -11.17
CA ASP A 303 -16.70 25.05 -10.92
C ASP A 303 -17.43 23.71 -11.03
N ALA A 304 -17.11 22.91 -12.05
CA ALA A 304 -17.67 21.57 -12.18
C ALA A 304 -17.23 20.66 -11.03
N VAL A 305 -15.95 20.73 -10.61
CA VAL A 305 -15.44 19.98 -9.46
C VAL A 305 -16.19 20.36 -8.19
N ARG A 306 -16.29 21.65 -7.85
CA ARG A 306 -17.03 22.13 -6.66
C ARG A 306 -18.48 21.67 -6.67
N THR A 307 -19.15 21.81 -7.81
CA THR A 307 -20.55 21.40 -7.99
C THR A 307 -20.73 19.89 -7.74
N ARG A 308 -19.82 19.05 -8.27
CA ARG A 308 -19.89 17.60 -8.07
C ARG A 308 -19.57 17.18 -6.64
N ILE A 309 -18.60 17.81 -5.99
CA ILE A 309 -18.30 17.55 -4.58
C ILE A 309 -19.53 17.87 -3.74
N ALA A 310 -20.14 19.05 -3.94
CA ALA A 310 -21.36 19.45 -3.24
C ALA A 310 -22.50 18.44 -3.46
N ASP A 311 -22.75 18.01 -4.70
CA ASP A 311 -23.76 17.00 -5.02
C ASP A 311 -23.50 15.66 -4.31
N VAL A 312 -22.26 15.15 -4.33
CA VAL A 312 -21.90 13.89 -3.65
C VAL A 312 -22.11 14.01 -2.14
N THR A 313 -21.64 15.11 -1.53
CA THR A 313 -21.77 15.34 -0.08
C THR A 313 -23.22 15.53 0.36
N SER A 314 -24.10 16.06 -0.51
CA SER A 314 -25.53 16.21 -0.20
C SER A 314 -26.27 14.87 -0.15
N ARG A 315 -25.78 13.86 -0.87
CA ARG A 315 -26.45 12.55 -1.02
C ARG A 315 -25.90 11.48 -0.07
N ARG A 316 -24.64 11.60 0.37
CA ARG A 316 -23.99 10.62 1.25
C ARG A 316 -22.78 11.19 1.99
N LEU A 317 -22.44 10.56 3.10
CA LEU A 317 -21.15 10.79 3.78
C LEU A 317 -19.98 10.29 2.92
N MET A 318 -18.90 11.06 2.92
CA MET A 318 -17.67 10.76 2.19
C MET A 318 -16.85 9.69 2.93
N ARG A 319 -16.58 8.58 2.24
CA ARG A 319 -15.68 7.53 2.73
C ARG A 319 -14.22 7.92 2.48
N GLY A 320 -13.27 7.20 3.08
CA GLY A 320 -11.83 7.46 2.87
C GLY A 320 -11.43 7.45 1.38
N ALA A 321 -11.93 6.50 0.60
CA ALA A 321 -11.69 6.44 -0.85
C ALA A 321 -12.29 7.65 -1.61
N ASP A 322 -13.40 8.22 -1.12
CA ASP A 322 -14.02 9.39 -1.72
C ASP A 322 -13.21 10.64 -1.43
N LYS A 323 -12.76 10.81 -0.18
CA LYS A 323 -11.84 11.87 0.22
C LYS A 323 -10.55 11.79 -0.59
N ALA A 324 -10.02 10.58 -0.82
CA ALA A 324 -8.82 10.41 -1.61
C ALA A 324 -8.97 10.90 -3.07
N VAL A 325 -10.15 10.69 -3.66
CA VAL A 325 -10.50 11.23 -5.00
C VAL A 325 -10.59 12.76 -4.96
N VAL A 326 -11.24 13.32 -3.93
CA VAL A 326 -11.35 14.78 -3.77
C VAL A 326 -9.99 15.44 -3.59
N ASN A 327 -9.14 14.91 -2.71
CA ASN A 327 -7.79 15.44 -2.48
C ASN A 327 -6.97 15.53 -3.78
N VAL A 328 -7.04 14.50 -4.63
CA VAL A 328 -6.34 14.51 -5.92
C VAL A 328 -6.92 15.53 -6.88
N ALA A 329 -8.25 15.67 -6.91
CA ALA A 329 -8.88 16.71 -7.73
C ALA A 329 -8.50 18.12 -7.27
N GLU A 330 -8.48 18.36 -5.96
CA GLU A 330 -8.01 19.63 -5.40
C GLU A 330 -6.53 19.88 -5.74
N ALA A 331 -5.68 18.86 -5.69
CA ALA A 331 -4.29 18.97 -6.12
C ALA A 331 -4.17 19.34 -7.61
N PHE A 332 -4.94 18.71 -8.49
CA PHE A 332 -4.99 19.09 -9.91
C PHE A 332 -5.37 20.57 -10.11
N LEU A 333 -6.40 21.04 -9.41
CA LEU A 333 -6.84 22.44 -9.48
C LEU A 333 -5.79 23.40 -8.93
N ASP A 334 -5.08 23.02 -7.85
CA ASP A 334 -3.99 23.81 -7.27
C ASP A 334 -2.78 23.92 -8.22
N TYR A 335 -2.44 22.86 -8.96
CA TYR A 335 -1.41 22.95 -9.99
C TYR A 335 -1.85 23.73 -11.24
N ALA A 336 -3.14 23.68 -11.58
CA ALA A 336 -3.72 24.43 -12.70
C ALA A 336 -4.01 25.91 -12.37
N ALA A 337 -3.93 26.31 -11.10
CA ALA A 337 -4.15 27.68 -10.69
C ALA A 337 -2.99 28.60 -11.13
N PRO A 338 -3.28 29.84 -11.56
CA PRO A 338 -2.26 30.86 -11.78
C PRO A 338 -1.47 31.14 -10.50
N VAL A 339 -0.14 31.10 -10.61
CA VAL A 339 0.75 31.56 -9.55
C VAL A 339 0.90 33.09 -9.66
N GLU A 340 1.04 33.79 -8.54
CA GLU A 340 1.29 35.22 -8.55
C GLU A 340 2.57 35.54 -9.36
N GLY A 341 2.44 36.45 -10.33
CA GLY A 341 3.53 36.77 -11.26
C GLY A 341 3.81 35.70 -12.33
N ALA A 342 2.86 34.80 -12.61
CA ALA A 342 2.98 33.81 -13.69
C ALA A 342 3.24 34.46 -15.05
N GLN A 343 4.16 33.86 -15.82
CA GLN A 343 4.57 34.33 -17.14
C GLN A 343 4.29 33.24 -18.17
N GLY A 344 3.36 33.48 -19.10
CA GLY A 344 3.05 32.57 -20.20
C GLY A 344 1.90 31.58 -19.94
N ASP A 345 1.52 30.86 -20.99
CA ASP A 345 0.37 29.94 -21.00
C ASP A 345 0.61 28.69 -20.14
N ALA A 346 -0.45 27.96 -19.78
CA ALA A 346 -0.30 26.73 -19.01
C ALA A 346 0.56 25.68 -19.75
N LEU A 347 1.44 24.99 -19.01
CA LEU A 347 2.27 23.91 -19.52
C LEU A 347 1.53 22.59 -19.44
N ARG A 348 1.51 21.83 -20.54
CA ARG A 348 0.98 20.45 -20.52
C ARG A 348 2.07 19.51 -20.04
N LEU A 349 1.76 18.71 -19.03
CA LEU A 349 2.68 17.76 -18.43
C LEU A 349 2.02 16.39 -18.31
N LEU A 350 2.71 15.35 -18.75
CA LEU A 350 2.30 13.96 -18.51
C LEU A 350 3.06 13.44 -17.28
N TRP A 351 2.30 13.08 -16.25
CA TRP A 351 2.78 12.35 -15.07
C TRP A 351 1.81 11.24 -14.69
N TRP A 352 2.17 10.41 -13.71
CA TRP A 352 1.29 9.35 -13.21
C TRP A 352 0.51 9.85 -12.00
N ASP A 353 -0.82 9.87 -12.06
CA ASP A 353 -1.64 10.49 -11.01
C ASP A 353 -2.23 9.50 -9.99
N LYS A 354 -1.81 8.23 -10.06
CA LYS A 354 -2.33 7.12 -9.23
C LYS A 354 -1.24 6.52 -8.33
N PRO A 355 -1.60 5.81 -7.24
CA PRO A 355 -2.96 5.64 -6.70
C PRO A 355 -3.54 6.95 -6.16
N TYR A 356 -4.84 7.00 -5.88
CA TYR A 356 -5.43 8.11 -5.10
C TYR A 356 -5.29 7.80 -3.60
N PRO A 357 -4.87 8.76 -2.75
CA PRO A 357 -4.84 10.22 -2.96
C PRO A 357 -3.55 10.79 -3.57
N GLY A 358 -2.67 9.96 -4.13
CA GLY A 358 -1.42 10.35 -4.76
C GLY A 358 -0.29 9.41 -4.35
N ASN A 359 0.84 9.54 -5.02
CA ASN A 359 2.11 8.95 -4.62
C ASN A 359 3.17 10.04 -4.71
N TYR A 360 3.84 10.33 -3.59
CA TYR A 360 4.79 11.44 -3.44
C TYR A 360 5.68 11.62 -4.67
N GLY A 361 6.33 10.55 -5.11
CA GLY A 361 7.25 10.59 -6.24
C GLY A 361 6.59 11.01 -7.56
N ASP A 362 5.39 10.53 -7.85
CA ASP A 362 4.74 10.83 -9.13
C ASP A 362 4.20 12.27 -9.20
N TRP A 363 3.98 12.91 -8.04
CA TRP A 363 3.54 14.31 -7.94
C TRP A 363 4.70 15.31 -7.80
N LEU A 364 5.95 14.85 -7.77
CA LEU A 364 7.11 15.74 -7.81
C LEU A 364 7.23 16.45 -9.17
N SER A 365 6.84 15.81 -10.28
CA SER A 365 6.91 16.42 -11.62
C SER A 365 6.12 17.73 -11.73
N PRO A 366 4.80 17.78 -11.41
CA PRO A 366 4.05 19.03 -11.45
C PRO A 366 4.56 20.05 -10.42
N LEU A 367 5.02 19.62 -9.24
CA LEU A 367 5.63 20.51 -8.24
C LEU A 367 6.88 21.21 -8.79
N ILE A 368 7.83 20.46 -9.33
CA ILE A 368 9.11 20.99 -9.81
C ILE A 368 8.90 21.87 -11.04
N ILE A 369 8.13 21.40 -12.03
CA ILE A 369 7.92 22.15 -13.27
C ILE A 369 7.18 23.46 -12.99
N SER A 370 6.13 23.45 -12.16
CA SER A 370 5.42 24.69 -11.81
C SER A 370 6.30 25.67 -11.06
N SER A 371 7.19 25.20 -10.17
CA SER A 371 8.09 26.08 -9.41
C SER A 371 9.22 26.67 -10.26
N VAL A 372 9.78 25.90 -11.19
CA VAL A 372 10.82 26.39 -12.12
C VAL A 372 10.21 27.36 -13.13
N SER A 373 9.09 27.00 -13.74
CA SER A 373 8.46 27.80 -14.80
C SER A 373 7.63 28.98 -14.28
N ARG A 374 7.16 28.92 -13.03
CA ARG A 374 6.10 29.79 -12.47
C ARG A 374 4.83 29.82 -13.33
N ARG A 375 4.50 28.72 -14.00
CA ARG A 375 3.32 28.58 -14.88
C ARG A 375 2.34 27.53 -14.34
N PRO A 376 1.03 27.69 -14.62
CA PRO A 376 0.05 26.63 -14.38
C PRO A 376 0.41 25.33 -15.11
N ILE A 377 0.08 24.19 -14.51
CA ILE A 377 0.32 22.87 -15.08
C ILE A 377 -1.02 22.20 -15.39
N MET A 378 -1.19 21.84 -16.66
CA MET A 378 -2.33 21.06 -17.14
C MET A 378 -1.93 19.60 -17.34
N PHE A 379 -2.79 18.70 -16.91
CA PHE A 379 -2.56 17.26 -17.06
C PHE A 379 -2.64 16.83 -18.53
N GLN A 380 -1.62 16.13 -18.98
CA GLN A 380 -1.61 15.45 -20.28
C GLN A 380 -1.79 13.95 -20.08
N ARG A 381 -2.80 13.40 -20.75
CA ARG A 381 -3.08 11.96 -20.75
C ARG A 381 -2.07 11.22 -21.62
N HIS A 382 -1.61 10.07 -21.12
CA HIS A 382 -0.67 9.18 -21.83
C HIS A 382 -1.30 8.47 -23.05
N ASP A 383 -2.61 8.31 -23.07
CA ASP A 383 -3.38 7.59 -24.09
C ASP A 383 -4.07 8.51 -25.10
N GLU A 384 -3.83 9.82 -25.03
CA GLU A 384 -4.42 10.78 -25.97
C GLU A 384 -3.79 10.62 -27.36
N ILE A 385 -4.65 10.39 -28.36
CA ILE A 385 -4.25 10.29 -29.77
C ILE A 385 -3.99 11.69 -30.30
N ALA A 386 -2.85 11.88 -30.96
CA ALA A 386 -2.42 13.18 -31.49
C ALA A 386 -2.36 14.27 -30.40
N ALA A 387 -1.88 13.88 -29.21
CA ALA A 387 -1.65 14.80 -28.11
C ALA A 387 -0.82 16.01 -28.56
N PRO A 388 -1.16 17.23 -28.11
CA PRO A 388 -0.33 18.41 -28.36
C PRO A 388 1.09 18.23 -27.77
N PRO A 389 2.06 19.07 -28.17
CA PRO A 389 3.35 19.11 -27.50
C PRO A 389 3.18 19.19 -25.98
N HIS A 390 3.90 18.35 -25.25
CA HIS A 390 3.79 18.27 -23.80
C HIS A 390 5.09 17.80 -23.17
N LEU A 391 5.31 18.23 -21.93
CA LEU A 391 6.45 17.81 -21.13
C LEU A 391 6.22 16.42 -20.56
N MET A 392 7.32 15.68 -20.40
CA MET A 392 7.43 14.48 -19.58
C MET A 392 8.65 14.65 -18.69
N SER A 393 8.45 14.58 -17.38
CA SER A 393 9.51 14.84 -16.40
C SER A 393 9.41 13.87 -15.25
N LEU A 394 10.58 13.40 -14.78
CA LEU A 394 10.74 12.53 -13.62
C LEU A 394 10.02 11.17 -13.74
N GLY A 395 10.48 10.19 -12.97
CA GLY A 395 9.81 8.90 -12.88
C GLY A 395 10.12 7.93 -14.04
N SER A 396 9.56 6.73 -13.93
CA SER A 396 9.88 5.60 -14.82
C SER A 396 8.81 5.41 -15.90
N ILE A 397 8.44 6.52 -16.54
CA ILE A 397 7.30 6.63 -17.46
C ILE A 397 7.70 6.77 -18.93
N GLY A 398 9.00 6.69 -19.27
CA GLY A 398 9.50 6.89 -20.63
C GLY A 398 8.88 5.96 -21.69
N ARG A 399 8.34 4.79 -21.28
CA ARG A 399 7.59 3.89 -22.18
C ARG A 399 6.33 4.50 -22.79
N PHE A 400 5.80 5.56 -22.16
CA PHE A 400 4.60 6.26 -22.60
C PHE A 400 4.90 7.49 -23.46
N ALA A 401 6.18 7.73 -23.77
CA ALA A 401 6.56 8.80 -24.67
C ALA A 401 5.89 8.61 -26.04
N GLN A 402 5.45 9.74 -26.59
CA GLN A 402 4.95 9.87 -27.95
C GLN A 402 5.84 10.83 -28.72
N ALA A 403 5.68 10.91 -30.04
CA ALA A 403 6.43 11.87 -30.86
C ALA A 403 6.21 13.34 -30.45
N SER A 404 5.10 13.68 -29.79
CA SER A 404 4.83 15.02 -29.25
C SER A 404 5.41 15.25 -27.84
N SER A 405 6.01 14.24 -27.22
CA SER A 405 6.58 14.34 -25.88
C SER A 405 7.95 15.03 -25.91
N ILE A 406 8.19 15.88 -24.91
CA ILE A 406 9.47 16.54 -24.64
C ILE A 406 9.94 16.05 -23.27
N LEU A 407 10.98 15.22 -23.27
CA LEU A 407 11.46 14.52 -22.09
C LEU A 407 12.62 15.27 -21.43
N VAL A 408 12.54 15.38 -20.11
CA VAL A 408 13.60 15.91 -19.25
C VAL A 408 13.72 15.07 -17.98
N GLY A 409 14.89 14.48 -17.76
CA GLY A 409 15.18 13.65 -16.59
C GLY A 409 14.26 12.43 -16.41
N THR A 410 13.53 12.04 -17.46
CA THR A 410 12.61 10.89 -17.44
C THR A 410 13.41 9.59 -17.59
N GLY A 411 13.01 8.55 -16.86
CA GLY A 411 13.60 7.22 -16.94
C GLY A 411 12.64 6.14 -17.45
N ILE A 412 13.14 4.91 -17.56
CA ILE A 412 12.35 3.71 -17.83
C ILE A 412 12.25 2.81 -16.61
N SER A 413 11.20 1.97 -16.58
CA SER A 413 10.98 1.00 -15.51
C SER A 413 11.65 -0.34 -15.76
N ARG A 414 11.95 -0.68 -17.01
CA ARG A 414 12.62 -1.92 -17.42
C ARG A 414 13.61 -1.61 -18.52
N SER A 415 14.72 -2.34 -18.54
CA SER A 415 15.75 -2.27 -19.58
C SER A 415 15.20 -2.51 -21.00
N ASP A 416 14.18 -3.36 -21.13
CA ASP A 416 13.53 -3.70 -22.41
C ASP A 416 12.32 -2.81 -22.77
N ALA A 417 12.09 -1.74 -22.02
CA ALA A 417 11.00 -0.81 -22.29
C ALA A 417 11.32 0.05 -23.52
N GLY A 418 10.47 0.00 -24.54
CA GLY A 418 10.63 0.83 -25.72
C GLY A 418 10.27 2.29 -25.45
N ILE A 419 11.18 3.22 -25.76
CA ILE A 419 10.95 4.67 -25.78
C ILE A 419 10.72 5.12 -27.23
N ASP A 420 9.75 5.99 -27.49
CA ASP A 420 9.51 6.49 -28.85
C ASP A 420 10.71 7.35 -29.32
N PRO A 421 11.46 6.91 -30.36
CA PRO A 421 12.64 7.64 -30.81
C PRO A 421 12.31 8.97 -31.50
N GLY A 422 11.04 9.20 -31.86
CA GLY A 422 10.58 10.46 -32.45
C GLY A 422 10.25 11.56 -31.43
N ALA A 423 10.29 11.26 -30.13
CA ALA A 423 10.14 12.26 -29.09
C ALA A 423 11.36 13.20 -29.04
N ARG A 424 11.22 14.34 -28.35
CA ARG A 424 12.32 15.28 -28.13
C ARG A 424 12.93 15.04 -26.75
N PHE A 425 14.26 14.96 -26.65
CA PHE A 425 14.97 14.60 -25.41
C PHE A 425 15.94 15.72 -25.01
N MET A 426 15.67 16.40 -23.89
CA MET A 426 16.58 17.41 -23.32
C MET A 426 17.58 16.78 -22.34
N SER A 427 17.09 15.84 -21.55
CA SER A 427 17.90 14.98 -20.68
C SER A 427 17.13 13.71 -20.36
N LEU A 428 17.84 12.70 -19.87
CA LEU A 428 17.26 11.46 -19.36
C LEU A 428 17.66 11.28 -17.89
N ARG A 429 17.03 10.34 -17.18
CA ARG A 429 17.40 10.09 -15.78
C ARG A 429 18.87 9.68 -15.63
N GLY A 430 19.37 8.84 -16.54
CA GLY A 430 20.72 8.33 -16.51
C GLY A 430 21.15 7.56 -17.77
N PRO A 431 22.38 7.02 -17.76
CA PRO A 431 22.99 6.39 -18.93
C PRO A 431 22.31 5.08 -19.35
N TYR A 432 21.62 4.38 -18.45
CA TYR A 432 20.94 3.13 -18.80
C TYR A 432 19.64 3.41 -19.56
N THR A 433 18.91 4.47 -19.20
CA THR A 433 17.78 4.94 -20.02
C THR A 433 18.26 5.43 -21.39
N ALA A 434 19.40 6.13 -21.45
CA ALA A 434 20.00 6.58 -22.73
C ALA A 434 20.43 5.41 -23.62
N ALA A 435 21.00 4.34 -23.04
CA ALA A 435 21.34 3.13 -23.76
C ALA A 435 20.09 2.48 -24.38
N ALA A 436 18.99 2.35 -23.64
CA ALA A 436 17.73 1.81 -24.14
C ALA A 436 17.12 2.68 -25.25
N LEU A 437 17.23 4.01 -25.17
CA LEU A 437 16.83 4.92 -26.25
C LEU A 437 17.63 4.66 -27.53
N ARG A 438 18.96 4.54 -27.41
CA ARG A 438 19.85 4.25 -28.53
C ARG A 438 19.54 2.90 -29.17
N GLU A 439 19.28 1.87 -28.37
CA GLU A 439 18.87 0.55 -28.87
C GLU A 439 17.53 0.59 -29.61
N ALA A 440 16.63 1.48 -29.21
CA ALA A 440 15.37 1.75 -29.91
C ALA A 440 15.53 2.61 -31.19
N GLY A 441 16.76 2.98 -31.58
CA GLY A 441 17.05 3.82 -32.74
C GLY A 441 16.85 5.31 -32.49
N GLY A 442 16.80 5.74 -31.23
CA GLY A 442 16.68 7.15 -30.84
C GLY A 442 18.02 7.90 -30.85
N PRO A 443 17.98 9.22 -30.58
CA PRO A 443 19.17 10.06 -30.57
C PRO A 443 20.12 9.74 -29.41
N SER A 444 21.39 10.17 -29.53
CA SER A 444 22.33 10.16 -28.40
C SER A 444 21.96 11.27 -27.42
N VAL A 445 21.87 10.93 -26.13
CA VAL A 445 21.61 11.88 -25.04
C VAL A 445 22.68 11.67 -23.98
N GLU A 446 23.41 12.73 -23.67
CA GLU A 446 24.55 12.71 -22.73
C GLU A 446 24.29 13.54 -21.46
N ARG A 447 23.14 14.21 -21.39
CA ARG A 447 22.72 14.98 -20.21
C ARG A 447 21.81 14.14 -19.33
N PHE A 448 22.19 14.01 -18.05
CA PHE A 448 21.52 13.12 -17.09
C PHE A 448 21.08 13.81 -15.80
N GLY A 449 20.22 13.12 -15.05
CA GLY A 449 19.81 13.48 -13.71
C GLY A 449 18.29 13.48 -13.52
N ASP A 450 17.86 13.09 -12.32
CA ASP A 450 16.45 13.14 -11.92
C ASP A 450 16.07 14.56 -11.42
N PRO A 451 15.00 15.20 -11.92
CA PRO A 451 14.59 16.54 -11.51
C PRO A 451 14.36 16.71 -10.00
N ALA A 452 14.04 15.62 -9.27
CA ALA A 452 13.85 15.67 -7.81
C ALA A 452 15.11 16.15 -7.05
N ILE A 453 16.30 16.10 -7.65
CA ILE A 453 17.50 16.64 -7.01
C ILE A 453 17.47 18.16 -6.83
N LEU A 454 16.56 18.88 -7.50
CA LEU A 454 16.41 20.32 -7.39
C LEU A 454 15.53 20.77 -6.22
N LEU A 455 14.85 19.86 -5.53
CA LEU A 455 13.97 20.20 -4.42
C LEU A 455 14.61 21.15 -3.39
N PRO A 456 15.87 20.99 -2.95
CA PRO A 456 16.49 21.91 -2.00
C PRO A 456 16.67 23.35 -2.52
N ARG A 457 16.81 23.53 -3.84
CA ARG A 457 16.94 24.86 -4.46
C ARG A 457 15.59 25.54 -4.62
N LEU A 458 14.56 24.75 -4.92
CA LEU A 458 13.19 25.24 -5.11
C LEU A 458 12.46 25.49 -3.79
N PHE A 459 12.74 24.64 -2.80
CA PHE A 459 12.12 24.65 -1.48
C PHE A 459 13.18 24.49 -0.38
N PRO A 460 13.97 25.54 -0.11
CA PRO A 460 14.95 25.52 0.96
C PRO A 460 14.30 25.17 2.30
N THR A 461 14.83 24.14 2.94
CA THR A 461 14.37 23.69 4.26
C THR A 461 15.58 23.58 5.17
N LEU A 462 15.47 24.15 6.38
CA LEU A 462 16.55 24.10 7.36
C LEU A 462 16.42 22.84 8.21
N ARG A 463 17.50 22.06 8.30
CA ARG A 463 17.59 20.97 9.27
C ARG A 463 17.81 21.57 10.67
N PRO A 464 17.00 21.22 11.68
CA PRO A 464 17.20 21.68 13.06
C PRO A 464 18.58 21.29 13.61
N ALA A 465 19.09 22.08 14.57
CA ALA A 465 20.37 21.80 15.23
C ALA A 465 20.36 20.49 16.03
N SER A 466 19.19 20.12 16.58
CA SER A 466 18.94 18.84 17.24
C SER A 466 17.76 18.15 16.57
N THR A 467 17.96 16.92 16.13
CA THR A 467 16.91 16.03 15.64
C THR A 467 16.19 15.33 16.81
N ASN A 468 15.13 14.58 16.51
CA ASN A 468 14.26 13.95 17.50
C ASN A 468 14.78 12.61 18.05
N GLY A 469 15.95 12.11 17.60
CA GLY A 469 16.51 10.84 18.06
C GLY A 469 15.87 9.60 17.43
N ARG A 470 15.06 9.76 16.37
CA ARG A 470 14.22 8.71 15.80
C ARG A 470 14.49 8.53 14.31
N ILE A 471 14.03 7.40 13.74
CA ILE A 471 14.09 7.10 12.31
C ILE A 471 12.70 7.23 11.69
N ALA A 472 12.59 7.95 10.57
CA ALA A 472 11.36 7.99 9.79
C ALA A 472 11.32 6.84 8.78
N LEU A 473 10.30 5.98 8.82
CA LEU A 473 10.02 4.97 7.81
C LEU A 473 9.02 5.52 6.78
N VAL A 474 9.39 5.56 5.51
CA VAL A 474 8.47 5.92 4.41
C VAL A 474 8.42 4.79 3.39
N ARG A 475 7.30 4.06 3.34
CA ARG A 475 7.14 2.93 2.42
C ARG A 475 6.59 3.35 1.07
N HIS A 476 7.05 2.71 0.00
CA HIS A 476 6.39 2.81 -1.30
C HIS A 476 4.93 2.32 -1.18
N PHE A 477 4.00 2.89 -1.95
CA PHE A 477 2.57 2.55 -1.83
C PHE A 477 2.30 1.04 -2.04
N ALA A 478 3.11 0.38 -2.88
CA ALA A 478 3.02 -1.06 -3.12
C ALA A 478 3.39 -1.90 -1.88
N HIS A 479 4.18 -1.35 -0.96
CA HIS A 479 4.59 -2.00 0.28
C HIS A 479 3.72 -1.61 1.48
N ARG A 480 2.71 -0.76 1.32
CA ARG A 480 1.87 -0.28 2.44
C ARG A 480 1.15 -1.41 3.19
N ASN A 481 0.85 -2.50 2.49
CA ASN A 481 0.16 -3.66 3.06
C ASN A 481 1.11 -4.70 3.64
N VAL A 482 2.43 -4.49 3.57
CA VAL A 482 3.39 -5.37 4.24
C VAL A 482 3.18 -5.21 5.74
N ALA A 483 2.98 -6.31 6.46
CA ALA A 483 2.82 -6.26 7.90
C ALA A 483 4.21 -6.11 8.53
N LEU A 484 4.49 -4.98 9.17
CA LEU A 484 5.78 -4.71 9.82
C LEU A 484 5.60 -4.53 11.33
N ARG A 485 6.57 -5.06 12.09
CA ARG A 485 6.74 -4.75 13.50
C ARG A 485 7.91 -3.79 13.64
N LEU A 486 7.61 -2.59 14.12
CA LEU A 486 8.57 -1.50 14.21
C LEU A 486 9.12 -1.40 15.64
N PRO A 487 10.41 -1.08 15.84
CA PRO A 487 10.94 -0.72 17.15
C PRO A 487 10.38 0.63 17.62
N GLU A 488 10.43 0.91 18.92
CA GLU A 488 9.88 2.12 19.55
C GLU A 488 10.43 3.43 18.96
N GLY A 489 11.66 3.43 18.43
CA GLY A 489 12.34 4.58 17.83
C GLY A 489 12.07 4.82 16.33
N VAL A 490 11.09 4.14 15.73
CA VAL A 490 10.74 4.30 14.32
C VAL A 490 9.31 4.80 14.16
N ASP A 491 9.16 5.94 13.48
CA ASP A 491 7.85 6.50 13.12
C ASP A 491 7.57 6.26 11.64
N GLU A 492 6.34 5.85 11.31
CA GLU A 492 5.96 5.59 9.92
C GLU A 492 5.15 6.74 9.32
N PHE A 493 5.57 7.19 8.13
CA PHE A 493 4.86 8.18 7.33
C PHE A 493 4.29 7.57 6.04
N SER A 494 3.09 8.01 5.70
CA SER A 494 2.47 7.66 4.41
C SER A 494 3.16 8.40 3.26
N VAL A 495 3.51 7.66 2.20
CA VAL A 495 4.00 8.24 0.92
C VAL A 495 2.87 8.82 0.06
N LEU A 496 1.60 8.65 0.47
CA LEU A 496 0.46 9.08 -0.32
C LEU A 496 0.28 10.60 -0.19
N ARG A 497 0.78 11.33 -1.19
CA ARG A 497 0.84 12.79 -1.27
C ARG A 497 0.57 13.23 -2.71
N SER A 498 -0.18 14.32 -2.88
CA SER A 498 -0.44 14.92 -4.21
C SER A 498 -0.39 16.44 -4.17
N GLY A 499 -0.98 17.08 -3.15
CA GLY A 499 -0.94 18.53 -2.98
C GLY A 499 0.46 19.06 -2.67
N ARG A 500 0.73 20.32 -3.06
CA ARG A 500 2.02 20.99 -2.81
C ARG A 500 2.37 20.98 -1.32
N GLU A 501 1.44 21.45 -0.48
CA GLU A 501 1.66 21.54 0.96
C GLU A 501 1.83 20.17 1.61
N ASP A 502 1.11 19.14 1.15
CA ASP A 502 1.28 17.78 1.66
C ASP A 502 2.69 17.24 1.40
N ILE A 503 3.23 17.50 0.20
CA ILE A 503 4.58 17.12 -0.22
C ILE A 503 5.63 17.88 0.59
N LEU A 504 5.49 19.21 0.70
CA LEU A 504 6.42 20.06 1.44
C LEU A 504 6.38 19.78 2.94
N SER A 505 5.20 19.48 3.49
CA SER A 505 5.04 19.09 4.89
C SER A 505 5.81 17.81 5.18
N LEU A 506 5.68 16.77 4.35
CA LEU A 506 6.47 15.54 4.52
C LEU A 506 7.97 15.83 4.48
N ILE A 507 8.45 16.66 3.55
CA ILE A 507 9.87 17.05 3.49
C ILE A 507 10.30 17.71 4.80
N ARG A 508 9.52 18.66 5.32
CA ARG A 508 9.82 19.34 6.60
C ARG A 508 9.79 18.38 7.79
N GLU A 509 8.85 17.44 7.83
CA GLU A 509 8.79 16.40 8.86
C GLU A 509 10.08 15.56 8.86
N LEU A 510 10.52 15.09 7.69
CA LEU A 510 11.74 14.28 7.56
C LEU A 510 13.01 15.00 8.03
N HIS A 511 13.06 16.35 7.99
CA HIS A 511 14.21 17.10 8.51
C HIS A 511 14.35 17.00 10.04
N GLY A 512 13.29 16.68 10.77
CA GLY A 512 13.32 16.49 12.22
C GLY A 512 13.92 15.16 12.67
N TYR A 513 14.12 14.20 11.75
CA TYR A 513 14.57 12.84 12.08
C TYR A 513 16.08 12.68 11.94
N ASP A 514 16.64 11.75 12.71
CA ASP A 514 18.05 11.39 12.64
C ASP A 514 18.39 10.81 11.26
N ALA A 515 17.53 9.90 10.78
CA ALA A 515 17.64 9.28 9.47
C ALA A 515 16.27 8.90 8.89
N VAL A 516 16.25 8.62 7.60
CA VAL A 516 15.08 8.12 6.87
C VAL A 516 15.35 6.71 6.37
N LEU A 517 14.45 5.77 6.63
CA LEU A 517 14.44 4.46 6.01
C LEU A 517 13.31 4.43 4.97
N THR A 518 13.59 4.05 3.73
CA THR A 518 12.55 4.11 2.70
C THR A 518 12.63 3.02 1.65
N SER A 519 11.46 2.56 1.20
CA SER A 519 11.34 1.75 -0.03
C SER A 519 10.83 2.55 -1.22
N ALA A 520 10.57 3.85 -1.05
CA ALA A 520 10.14 4.75 -2.10
C ALA A 520 11.35 5.49 -2.70
N MET A 521 11.70 5.18 -3.95
CA MET A 521 12.87 5.74 -4.64
C MET A 521 12.93 7.27 -4.59
N HIS A 522 11.84 7.98 -4.86
CA HIS A 522 11.89 9.45 -4.85
C HIS A 522 12.01 10.04 -3.45
N VAL A 523 11.61 9.32 -2.38
CA VAL A 523 11.93 9.75 -1.00
C VAL A 523 13.43 9.60 -0.75
N HIS A 524 14.05 8.53 -1.25
CA HIS A 524 15.50 8.35 -1.18
C HIS A 524 16.26 9.46 -1.93
N ILE A 525 15.85 9.78 -3.15
CA ILE A 525 16.42 10.88 -3.95
C ILE A 525 16.26 12.21 -3.22
N THR A 526 15.07 12.51 -2.67
CA THR A 526 14.83 13.71 -1.87
C THR A 526 15.82 13.79 -0.71
N CYS A 527 16.00 12.70 0.04
CA CYS A 527 16.94 12.68 1.16
C CYS A 527 18.37 12.96 0.70
N GLN A 528 18.85 12.33 -0.37
CA GLN A 528 20.20 12.59 -0.91
C GLN A 528 20.36 14.02 -1.45
N ALA A 529 19.29 14.61 -2.00
CA ALA A 529 19.30 15.99 -2.49
C ALA A 529 19.43 17.00 -1.33
N TYR A 530 18.62 16.84 -0.27
CA TYR A 530 18.71 17.66 0.94
C TYR A 530 19.91 17.28 1.83
N GLY A 531 20.55 16.14 1.56
CA GLY A 531 21.62 15.58 2.37
C GLY A 531 21.16 15.12 3.76
N LEU A 532 19.97 14.50 3.81
CA LEU A 532 19.47 13.78 4.97
C LEU A 532 20.02 12.34 4.96
N PRO A 533 20.43 11.78 6.11
CA PRO A 533 20.85 10.38 6.20
C PRO A 533 19.71 9.46 5.78
N VAL A 534 19.97 8.51 4.88
CA VAL A 534 18.91 7.66 4.32
C VAL A 534 19.36 6.24 4.02
N GLY A 535 18.48 5.27 4.27
CA GLY A 535 18.64 3.87 3.84
C GLY A 535 17.58 3.44 2.84
N LEU A 536 17.99 2.77 1.77
CA LEU A 536 17.10 2.24 0.73
C LEU A 536 16.80 0.76 0.98
N VAL A 537 15.52 0.42 1.19
CA VAL A 537 15.11 -0.93 1.59
C VAL A 537 13.97 -1.50 0.74
N THR A 538 13.82 -2.82 0.82
CA THR A 538 12.65 -3.57 0.36
C THR A 538 12.29 -4.63 1.41
N PHE A 539 11.25 -5.42 1.19
CA PHE A 539 10.77 -6.40 2.16
C PHE A 539 10.72 -7.81 1.56
N GLU A 540 11.11 -8.80 2.37
CA GLU A 540 11.18 -10.21 1.98
C GLU A 540 9.84 -10.72 1.43
N GLY A 541 9.86 -11.33 0.23
CA GLY A 541 8.66 -11.82 -0.45
C GLY A 541 7.86 -10.73 -1.18
N PHE A 542 8.31 -9.48 -1.13
CA PHE A 542 7.71 -8.33 -1.80
C PHE A 542 8.68 -7.56 -2.69
N GLU A 543 9.87 -8.09 -2.98
CA GLU A 543 10.92 -7.43 -3.77
C GLU A 543 10.43 -6.96 -5.15
N ASP A 544 9.58 -7.76 -5.79
CA ASP A 544 9.02 -7.47 -7.12
C ASP A 544 7.75 -6.59 -7.08
N SER A 545 7.31 -6.15 -5.89
CA SER A 545 6.08 -5.35 -5.74
C SER A 545 6.23 -3.95 -6.31
N VAL A 546 7.46 -3.43 -6.36
CA VAL A 546 7.78 -2.15 -6.98
C VAL A 546 8.05 -2.39 -8.46
N HIS A 547 7.28 -1.75 -9.34
CA HIS A 547 7.35 -1.99 -10.78
C HIS A 547 8.74 -1.70 -11.37
N GLY A 548 9.35 -2.72 -11.95
CA GLY A 548 10.55 -2.62 -12.78
C GLY A 548 11.43 -3.87 -12.70
N ASP A 549 12.66 -3.78 -13.20
CA ASP A 549 13.75 -4.77 -13.05
C ASP A 549 14.89 -4.23 -12.18
N GLY A 550 14.65 -3.15 -11.44
CA GLY A 550 15.66 -2.46 -10.64
C GLY A 550 16.50 -1.42 -11.39
N ILE A 551 16.38 -1.34 -12.73
CA ILE A 551 17.17 -0.38 -13.55
C ILE A 551 17.11 1.05 -13.02
N LYS A 552 15.95 1.47 -12.49
CA LYS A 552 15.73 2.84 -12.04
C LYS A 552 16.68 3.31 -10.95
N TYR A 553 17.08 2.43 -10.02
CA TYR A 553 17.96 2.79 -8.91
C TYR A 553 19.38 3.06 -9.42
N ARG A 554 19.89 2.13 -10.23
CA ARG A 554 21.21 2.22 -10.89
C ARG A 554 21.29 3.41 -11.84
N ASP A 555 20.22 3.61 -12.60
CA ASP A 555 20.11 4.68 -13.58
C ASP A 555 20.06 6.07 -12.96
N TYR A 556 19.35 6.24 -11.86
CA TYR A 556 19.45 7.47 -11.08
C TYR A 556 20.87 7.70 -10.56
N ALA A 557 21.44 6.72 -9.85
CA ALA A 557 22.74 6.89 -9.20
C ALA A 557 23.84 7.25 -10.20
N ALA A 558 23.93 6.51 -11.32
CA ALA A 558 24.87 6.79 -12.40
C ALA A 558 24.58 8.13 -13.11
N GLY A 559 23.32 8.59 -13.14
CA GLY A 559 22.95 9.87 -13.74
C GLY A 559 23.35 11.10 -12.91
N VAL A 560 23.71 10.92 -11.64
CA VAL A 560 24.13 11.99 -10.73
C VAL A 560 25.48 11.72 -10.04
N ASP A 561 26.27 10.80 -10.61
CA ASP A 561 27.60 10.40 -10.13
C ASP A 561 27.63 9.90 -8.67
N LEU A 562 26.59 9.14 -8.28
CA LEU A 562 26.53 8.45 -6.99
C LEU A 562 26.77 6.93 -7.15
N PRO A 563 27.21 6.24 -6.07
CA PRO A 563 27.35 4.79 -6.09
C PRO A 563 26.02 4.09 -6.45
N GLU A 564 26.07 3.16 -7.40
CA GLU A 564 24.89 2.34 -7.73
C GLU A 564 24.53 1.41 -6.56
N ARG A 565 23.35 1.63 -5.96
CA ARG A 565 22.84 0.82 -4.86
C ARG A 565 21.47 0.25 -5.16
N MET A 566 21.25 -0.98 -4.71
CA MET A 566 19.97 -1.67 -4.78
C MET A 566 19.32 -1.69 -3.39
N PRO A 567 17.97 -1.72 -3.31
CA PRO A 567 17.28 -1.82 -2.03
C PRO A 567 17.71 -3.07 -1.24
N VAL A 568 18.01 -2.90 0.04
CA VAL A 568 18.33 -4.02 0.95
C VAL A 568 17.04 -4.70 1.38
N SER A 569 16.92 -6.01 1.21
CA SER A 569 15.74 -6.77 1.65
C SER A 569 15.74 -6.95 3.17
N LEU A 570 14.61 -6.65 3.81
CA LEU A 570 14.39 -6.76 5.24
C LEU A 570 13.24 -7.72 5.54
N GLY A 571 13.38 -8.49 6.63
CA GLY A 571 12.28 -9.25 7.20
C GLY A 571 11.18 -8.36 7.79
N HIS A 572 10.10 -8.99 8.27
CA HIS A 572 8.90 -8.28 8.72
C HIS A 572 8.95 -7.82 10.20
N ASP A 573 9.87 -8.34 11.00
CA ASP A 573 10.10 -7.91 12.38
C ASP A 573 11.40 -7.11 12.47
N LEU A 574 11.29 -5.79 12.58
CA LEU A 574 12.42 -4.87 12.64
C LEU A 574 12.84 -4.56 14.08
N ARG A 575 12.13 -5.07 15.10
CA ARG A 575 12.38 -4.72 16.51
C ARG A 575 13.77 -5.10 17.01
N ARG A 576 14.38 -6.12 16.40
CA ARG A 576 15.71 -6.66 16.76
C ARG A 576 16.78 -6.38 15.70
N ARG A 577 16.45 -5.58 14.69
CA ARG A 577 17.39 -5.24 13.62
C ARG A 577 18.09 -3.93 13.97
N ASP A 578 19.41 -3.92 13.88
CA ASP A 578 20.16 -2.67 13.89
C ASP A 578 19.97 -1.96 12.54
N LEU A 579 19.11 -0.95 12.54
CA LEU A 579 18.76 -0.17 11.35
C LEU A 579 19.84 0.86 10.98
N SER A 580 20.74 1.19 11.90
CA SER A 580 21.76 2.22 11.68
C SER A 580 22.75 1.83 10.57
N ASN A 581 23.06 0.53 10.45
CA ASN A 581 23.94 -0.01 9.41
C ASN A 581 23.36 0.07 7.99
N LEU A 582 22.08 0.43 7.85
CA LEU A 582 21.41 0.62 6.56
C LEU A 582 21.46 2.08 6.11
N ILE A 583 21.88 3.00 6.98
CA ILE A 583 21.80 4.45 6.75
C ILE A 583 23.07 4.94 6.08
N GLU A 584 22.88 5.71 5.02
CA GLU A 584 23.92 6.24 4.16
C GLU A 584 23.88 7.78 4.16
N GLN A 585 24.98 8.40 3.76
CA GLN A 585 25.19 9.86 3.83
C GLN A 585 25.53 10.49 2.47
N ASP A 586 25.23 9.77 1.38
CA ASP A 586 25.51 10.24 0.03
C ASP A 586 24.75 11.54 -0.27
N ARG A 587 25.41 12.45 -0.99
CA ARG A 587 24.86 13.77 -1.34
C ARG A 587 25.04 14.05 -2.82
N VAL A 588 24.01 14.61 -3.42
CA VAL A 588 24.06 15.01 -4.83
C VAL A 588 24.97 16.23 -5.01
N GLY A 589 25.85 16.17 -6.01
CA GLY A 589 26.77 17.27 -6.34
C GLY A 589 26.07 18.49 -6.97
N GLN A 590 26.63 19.68 -6.74
CA GLN A 590 26.08 20.93 -7.30
C GLN A 590 26.10 20.96 -8.84
N ALA A 591 27.14 20.40 -9.47
CA ALA A 591 27.23 20.33 -10.93
C ALA A 591 26.08 19.51 -11.56
N ALA A 592 25.67 18.41 -10.92
CA ALA A 592 24.51 17.63 -11.36
C ALA A 592 23.22 18.46 -11.24
N MET A 593 23.05 19.18 -10.13
CA MET A 593 21.91 20.09 -9.95
C MET A 593 21.91 21.22 -10.99
N ASP A 594 23.06 21.82 -11.33
CA ASP A 594 23.14 22.85 -12.37
C ASP A 594 22.75 22.32 -13.75
N SER A 595 23.25 21.12 -14.10
CA SER A 595 22.93 20.44 -15.36
C SER A 595 21.44 20.13 -15.49
N VAL A 596 20.83 19.60 -14.42
CA VAL A 596 19.39 19.30 -14.38
C VAL A 596 18.55 20.57 -14.44
N HIS A 597 18.95 21.64 -13.75
CA HIS A 597 18.24 22.92 -13.82
C HIS A 597 18.26 23.49 -15.23
N SER A 598 19.42 23.52 -15.90
CA SER A 598 19.52 23.96 -17.29
C SER A 598 18.68 23.09 -18.24
N ALA A 599 18.64 21.76 -18.04
CA ALA A 599 17.80 20.87 -18.85
C ALA A 599 16.30 21.18 -18.72
N LEU A 600 15.84 21.58 -17.54
CA LEU A 600 14.44 21.97 -17.34
C LEU A 600 14.09 23.26 -18.07
N ILE A 601 14.98 24.25 -18.07
CA ILE A 601 14.80 25.49 -18.84
C ILE A 601 14.72 25.17 -20.33
N ASP A 602 15.68 24.39 -20.86
CA ASP A 602 15.69 23.97 -22.27
C ASP A 602 14.40 23.22 -22.65
N ALA A 603 13.85 22.40 -21.74
CA ALA A 603 12.60 21.67 -21.97
C ALA A 603 11.38 22.60 -22.06
N ILE A 604 11.30 23.62 -21.20
CA ILE A 604 10.23 24.62 -21.23
C ILE A 604 10.31 25.44 -22.52
N GLU A 605 11.51 25.87 -22.92
CA GLU A 605 11.71 26.59 -24.18
C GLU A 605 11.36 25.72 -25.40
N ALA A 606 11.78 24.44 -25.39
CA ALA A 606 11.45 23.49 -26.44
C ALA A 606 9.94 23.24 -26.55
N HIS A 607 9.21 23.31 -25.43
CA HIS A 607 7.75 23.22 -25.40
C HIS A 607 7.10 24.43 -26.05
N ASP A 608 7.55 25.65 -25.69
CA ASP A 608 7.01 26.88 -26.28
C ASP A 608 7.29 26.96 -27.79
N LEU A 609 8.49 26.56 -28.23
CA LEU A 609 8.82 26.44 -29.66
C LEU A 609 7.91 25.44 -30.39
N ALA A 610 7.66 24.27 -29.80
CA ALA A 610 6.81 23.25 -30.40
C ALA A 610 5.34 23.69 -30.52
N LEU A 611 4.86 24.57 -29.62
CA LEU A 611 3.54 25.18 -29.73
C LEU A 611 3.47 26.27 -30.81
N ALA A 612 4.56 26.99 -31.04
CA ALA A 612 4.66 28.05 -32.05
C ALA A 612 4.80 27.51 -33.49
N GLU A 613 5.31 26.29 -33.66
CA GLU A 613 5.42 25.65 -34.97
C GLU A 613 4.02 25.41 -35.60
N PRO A 614 3.72 25.95 -36.79
CA PRO A 614 2.44 25.67 -37.45
C PRO A 614 2.36 24.18 -37.73
N ARG A 615 1.37 23.50 -37.13
CA ARG A 615 1.07 22.08 -37.36
C ARG A 615 1.15 21.82 -38.86
N ARG A 616 2.23 21.17 -39.32
CA ARG A 616 2.30 20.64 -40.69
C ARG A 616 1.17 19.62 -40.79
N ARG A 617 0.00 20.07 -41.28
CA ARG A 617 -1.06 19.18 -41.73
C ARG A 617 -0.40 18.31 -42.77
N PHE A 618 -0.11 17.06 -42.40
CA PHE A 618 0.09 16.01 -43.39
C PHE A 618 -1.23 15.89 -44.14
N ALA A 619 -1.32 16.62 -45.25
CA ALA A 619 -2.19 16.25 -46.35
C ALA A 619 -1.68 14.89 -46.81
N VAL A 620 -2.32 13.83 -46.33
CA VAL A 620 -2.22 12.52 -46.97
C VAL A 620 -2.89 12.70 -48.34
N ALA A 621 -2.06 12.92 -49.35
CA ALA A 621 -2.45 12.70 -50.73
C ALA A 621 -2.84 11.22 -50.87
N ARG A 622 -3.92 11.02 -51.64
CA ARG A 622 -4.69 9.79 -51.85
C ARG A 622 -3.86 8.54 -52.11
#